data_AF-R9BU86-F1
#
_entry.id   AF-R9BU86-F1
#
_cell.length_a   1.000
_cell.length_b   1.000
_cell.length_c   1.000
_cell.angle_alpha   90.00
_cell.angle_beta   90.00
_cell.angle_gamma   90.00
#
_symmetry.space_group_name_H-M   'P 1'
#
loop_
_entity.id
_entity.type
_entity.pdbx_description
1 polymer ?
#
loop_
_entity_poly.entity_id
_entity_poly.type
_entity_poly.pdbx_seq_one_letter_code
_entity_poly.pdbx_strand_id
1 'polypeptide(L)'
;MTNCNSWDIIQQARKTYLVEYKFDTINKIIYVKEKQGQDKGTYFTEDLNLRKIDINNDSYDFFTRIKPVGKDGLKINVNGKDYLENYQYSTKVKTLIWKDERYTVATSLLEDATIKLNELSKPRVAYKVDIIDLAKLNIKYKNILDYSLGDTIYLVSKENGIREKQRIVKIKEYPDEPERNTCEVANTILNFEDIQKEYQDAVDTVNNITSDNGTVSENAIAKAVEKLTINKVEMNKFTALEGTVGSLTVNKLNVDVANIKFAEIDTAIAKKIEVTDLTAGNIKFEVAEGGTLNLQTLLSKFITGESGQFLNITSSNVVIDNAVIKDAMIDTVSLNKVLAGDISTNRFRIVSDNGGIEIVGATQQFKDRNNKVRIQMGQDNQGNFNFILRGEDGTTTLIDHTGIKEKAITDGLIKEKMVADNAIGKDKINYTSLITGLNEGDYELIKSSKVELDETGQSLNIAFNELKTNINYDVEIISVNGNIFKNGEISTKLIAIVRKGKEDITDTIDANRFRWTRVSNDSAGDVAWNNAHFGGTKEVTITKDDVNVRATFNCEILE
;
A
#
# COMPACT_ATOMS: atom_id res chain seq x y z
N MET A 1 63.36 -15.47 -3.04
CA MET A 1 63.24 -14.05 -2.67
C MET A 1 63.02 -13.27 -3.96
N THR A 2 62.06 -12.35 -3.95
CA THR A 2 61.75 -11.44 -5.06
C THR A 2 62.03 -10.03 -4.58
N ASN A 3 62.71 -9.22 -5.39
CA ASN A 3 63.04 -7.82 -5.06
C ASN A 3 63.99 -7.61 -3.85
N CYS A 4 65.00 -8.46 -3.69
CA CYS A 4 66.06 -8.34 -2.66
C CYS A 4 67.38 -7.81 -3.23
N ASN A 5 68.15 -7.04 -2.44
CA ASN A 5 69.49 -6.58 -2.82
C ASN A 5 70.59 -7.59 -2.45
N SER A 6 71.83 -7.36 -2.87
CA SER A 6 72.96 -8.27 -2.62
C SER A 6 73.28 -8.47 -1.12
N TRP A 7 73.04 -7.46 -0.28
CA TRP A 7 73.22 -7.58 1.18
C TRP A 7 72.13 -8.44 1.82
N ASP A 8 70.88 -8.33 1.37
CA ASP A 8 69.80 -9.20 1.85
C ASP A 8 70.08 -10.67 1.51
N ILE A 9 70.63 -10.95 0.32
CA ILE A 9 71.06 -12.30 -0.07
C ILE A 9 72.18 -12.82 0.84
N ILE A 10 73.19 -11.98 1.15
CA ILE A 10 74.28 -12.33 2.07
C ILE A 10 73.73 -12.59 3.48
N GLN A 11 72.83 -11.76 4.00
CA GLN A 11 72.22 -11.99 5.33
C GLN A 11 71.34 -13.23 5.37
N GLN A 12 70.56 -13.50 4.31
CA GLN A 12 69.77 -14.72 4.24
C GLN A 12 70.65 -15.97 4.12
N ALA A 13 71.82 -15.88 3.46
CA ALA A 13 72.81 -16.94 3.40
C ALA A 13 73.48 -17.19 4.77
N ARG A 14 73.83 -16.13 5.52
CA ARG A 14 74.30 -16.20 6.93
C ARG A 14 73.37 -17.05 7.78
N LYS A 15 72.07 -16.71 7.75
CA LYS A 15 71.00 -17.39 8.52
C LYS A 15 70.68 -18.80 8.03
N THR A 16 70.74 -19.00 6.71
CA THR A 16 70.45 -20.29 6.06
C THR A 16 71.51 -21.34 6.39
N TYR A 17 72.79 -20.99 6.16
CA TYR A 17 73.90 -21.94 6.19
C TYR A 17 74.68 -21.88 7.52
N LEU A 18 74.23 -21.05 8.48
CA LEU A 18 74.91 -20.81 9.76
C LEU A 18 76.40 -20.44 9.60
N VAL A 19 76.72 -19.71 8.54
CA VAL A 19 78.07 -19.27 8.21
C VAL A 19 78.34 -17.84 8.68
N GLU A 20 79.60 -17.55 8.97
CA GLU A 20 80.11 -16.23 9.30
C GLU A 20 80.97 -15.66 8.17
N TYR A 21 81.00 -14.33 8.07
CA TYR A 21 81.69 -13.60 7.00
C TYR A 21 82.77 -12.66 7.55
N LYS A 22 84.00 -12.83 7.07
CA LYS A 22 85.03 -11.78 7.17
C LYS A 22 85.09 -11.01 5.87
N PHE A 23 84.70 -9.74 5.91
CA PHE A 23 84.84 -8.82 4.79
C PHE A 23 86.27 -8.27 4.73
N ASP A 24 86.95 -8.54 3.62
CA ASP A 24 88.15 -7.83 3.21
C ASP A 24 87.73 -6.77 2.19
N THR A 25 87.49 -5.55 2.68
CA THR A 25 87.01 -4.42 1.88
C THR A 25 88.07 -3.86 0.93
N ILE A 26 89.36 -4.11 1.20
CA ILE A 26 90.49 -3.68 0.38
C ILE A 26 90.58 -4.57 -0.86
N ASN A 27 90.61 -5.89 -0.66
CA ASN A 27 90.71 -6.88 -1.74
C ASN A 27 89.34 -7.24 -2.36
N LYS A 28 88.23 -6.75 -1.78
CA LYS A 28 86.83 -7.06 -2.15
C LYS A 28 86.49 -8.55 -2.05
N ILE A 29 87.08 -9.24 -1.07
CA ILE A 29 86.88 -10.67 -0.82
C ILE A 29 85.97 -10.84 0.41
N ILE A 30 84.97 -11.72 0.31
CA ILE A 30 84.19 -12.19 1.46
C ILE A 30 84.67 -13.59 1.80
N TYR A 31 85.38 -13.74 2.93
CA TYR A 31 85.75 -15.06 3.43
C TYR A 31 84.56 -15.65 4.18
N VAL A 32 83.98 -16.72 3.65
CA VAL A 32 82.94 -17.51 4.29
C VAL A 32 83.57 -18.57 5.18
N LYS A 33 83.12 -18.69 6.43
CA LYS A 33 83.61 -19.69 7.39
C LYS A 33 82.44 -20.23 8.21
N GLU A 34 82.48 -21.52 8.57
CA GLU A 34 81.52 -22.08 9.53
C GLU A 34 81.64 -21.43 10.92
N LYS A 35 82.87 -21.06 11.31
CA LYS A 35 83.15 -20.36 12.57
C LYS A 35 84.40 -19.49 12.48
N GLN A 36 84.30 -18.25 12.92
CA GLN A 36 85.40 -17.30 13.08
C GLN A 36 85.90 -17.28 14.54
N GLY A 37 87.11 -16.74 14.74
CA GLY A 37 87.71 -16.54 16.05
C GLY A 37 88.12 -17.84 16.75
N GLN A 38 88.77 -17.67 17.90
CA GLN A 38 89.41 -18.75 18.66
C GLN A 38 89.17 -18.58 20.16
N ASP A 39 89.39 -19.66 20.92
CA ASP A 39 89.49 -19.59 22.38
C ASP A 39 90.96 -19.45 22.76
N LYS A 40 91.40 -18.22 23.01
CA LYS A 40 92.78 -17.89 23.41
C LYS A 40 92.98 -17.97 24.94
N GLY A 41 91.94 -18.31 25.71
CA GLY A 41 91.93 -18.16 27.17
C GLY A 41 91.83 -16.72 27.66
N THR A 42 91.53 -15.75 26.78
CA THR A 42 91.30 -14.34 27.12
C THR A 42 90.11 -14.19 28.06
N TYR A 43 90.21 -13.30 29.04
CA TYR A 43 89.17 -13.09 30.06
C TYR A 43 88.88 -11.61 30.28
N PHE A 44 87.60 -11.31 30.51
CA PHE A 44 87.08 -10.00 30.84
C PHE A 44 86.60 -10.04 32.30
N THR A 45 87.27 -9.31 33.19
CA THR A 45 87.00 -9.31 34.63
C THR A 45 87.10 -7.92 35.24
N GLU A 46 86.23 -7.64 36.20
CA GLU A 46 86.12 -6.37 36.94
C GLU A 46 87.44 -6.00 37.62
N ASP A 47 88.20 -7.00 38.10
CA ASP A 47 89.50 -6.82 38.75
C ASP A 47 90.63 -6.38 37.79
N LEU A 48 90.41 -6.29 36.47
CA LEU A 48 91.49 -6.10 35.49
C LEU A 48 91.16 -5.19 34.30
N ASN A 49 90.10 -5.49 33.55
CA ASN A 49 89.86 -4.87 32.23
C ASN A 49 88.38 -4.58 31.94
N LEU A 50 87.44 -5.21 32.63
CA LEU A 50 86.00 -4.95 32.47
C LEU A 50 85.59 -3.76 33.35
N ARG A 51 85.12 -2.66 32.75
CA ARG A 51 84.66 -1.47 33.49
C ARG A 51 83.16 -1.48 33.76
N LYS A 52 82.39 -2.08 32.85
CA LYS A 52 80.93 -2.12 32.92
C LYS A 52 80.41 -3.37 32.21
N ILE A 53 79.34 -3.94 32.73
CA ILE A 53 78.55 -5.00 32.12
C ILE A 53 77.07 -4.61 32.18
N ASP A 54 76.41 -4.59 31.03
CA ASP A 54 74.95 -4.43 30.90
C ASP A 54 74.37 -5.76 30.38
N ILE A 55 73.39 -6.33 31.10
CA ILE A 55 72.66 -7.53 30.68
C ILE A 55 71.55 -7.10 29.72
N ASN A 56 71.71 -7.37 28.43
CA ASN A 56 70.87 -6.77 27.38
C ASN A 56 69.77 -7.69 26.84
N ASN A 57 69.87 -9.01 27.01
CA ASN A 57 68.83 -9.94 26.54
C ASN A 57 68.92 -11.30 27.25
N ASP A 58 67.78 -11.77 27.78
CA ASP A 58 67.52 -13.17 28.13
C ASP A 58 66.22 -13.59 27.42
N SER A 59 66.33 -14.49 26.46
CA SER A 59 65.16 -15.04 25.78
C SER A 59 64.73 -16.37 26.41
N TYR A 60 63.58 -16.38 27.08
CA TYR A 60 62.97 -17.60 27.62
C TYR A 60 62.56 -18.66 26.54
N ASP A 61 62.72 -18.33 25.26
CA ASP A 61 62.53 -19.26 24.14
C ASP A 61 63.80 -20.01 23.75
N PHE A 62 64.02 -21.10 24.49
CA PHE A 62 64.85 -22.22 24.11
C PHE A 62 63.98 -23.42 23.69
N PHE A 63 64.52 -24.34 22.88
CA PHE A 63 63.85 -25.58 22.44
C PHE A 63 64.71 -26.79 22.78
N THR A 64 64.16 -27.73 23.57
CA THR A 64 64.85 -28.98 23.95
C THR A 64 64.58 -30.13 23.00
N ARG A 65 63.69 -29.95 22.01
CA ARG A 65 63.39 -30.92 20.96
C ARG A 65 63.21 -30.22 19.61
N ILE A 66 63.79 -30.76 18.54
CA ILE A 66 63.52 -30.31 17.16
C ILE A 66 62.99 -31.46 16.31
N LYS A 67 61.96 -31.17 15.51
CA LYS A 67 61.37 -32.07 14.51
C LYS A 67 61.60 -31.50 13.11
N PRO A 68 62.68 -31.90 12.41
CA PRO A 68 62.98 -31.42 11.09
C PRO A 68 62.15 -32.15 10.01
N VAL A 69 61.72 -31.41 8.99
CA VAL A 69 60.95 -31.93 7.84
C VAL A 69 61.52 -31.36 6.55
N GLY A 70 62.09 -32.23 5.72
CA GLY A 70 62.67 -31.87 4.42
C GLY A 70 61.63 -31.81 3.29
N LYS A 71 62.14 -31.81 2.04
CA LYS A 71 61.31 -31.86 0.83
C LYS A 71 60.37 -33.08 0.84
N ASP A 72 59.17 -32.92 0.29
CA ASP A 72 58.18 -34.00 0.11
C ASP A 72 57.81 -34.75 1.42
N GLY A 73 58.05 -34.10 2.58
CA GLY A 73 57.79 -34.68 3.90
C GLY A 73 58.92 -35.57 4.43
N LEU A 74 60.13 -35.49 3.87
CA LEU A 74 61.32 -36.21 4.33
C LEU A 74 61.57 -36.02 5.83
N LYS A 75 61.88 -37.11 6.54
CA LYS A 75 62.13 -37.12 8.00
C LYS A 75 63.49 -37.72 8.33
N ILE A 76 64.05 -37.29 9.45
CA ILE A 76 65.17 -37.98 10.09
C ILE A 76 64.69 -39.26 10.80
N ASN A 77 65.60 -40.19 11.07
CA ASN A 77 65.36 -41.33 11.94
C ASN A 77 66.52 -41.46 12.93
N VAL A 78 66.25 -41.21 14.20
CA VAL A 78 67.20 -41.36 15.30
C VAL A 78 66.62 -42.36 16.29
N ASN A 79 67.09 -43.60 16.23
CA ASN A 79 66.60 -44.71 17.06
C ASN A 79 65.06 -44.86 17.05
N GLY A 80 64.43 -44.72 15.87
CA GLY A 80 62.98 -44.83 15.69
C GLY A 80 62.19 -43.54 15.95
N LYS A 81 62.84 -42.43 16.31
CA LYS A 81 62.22 -41.10 16.47
C LYS A 81 62.42 -40.24 15.22
N ASP A 82 61.41 -39.45 14.86
CA ASP A 82 61.50 -38.42 13.81
C ASP A 82 61.89 -37.02 14.34
N TYR A 83 62.57 -36.99 15.50
CA TYR A 83 62.98 -35.79 16.21
C TYR A 83 64.28 -36.00 17.01
N LEU A 84 65.01 -34.92 17.26
CA LEU A 84 66.20 -34.85 18.13
C LEU A 84 65.85 -34.20 19.47
N GLU A 85 66.61 -34.53 20.52
CA GLU A 85 66.43 -34.01 21.87
C GLU A 85 67.77 -33.56 22.48
N ASN A 86 67.78 -32.41 23.15
CA ASN A 86 68.94 -31.87 23.86
C ASN A 86 68.46 -31.14 25.12
N TYR A 87 68.89 -31.64 26.29
CA TYR A 87 68.46 -31.18 27.60
C TYR A 87 69.60 -30.47 28.37
N GLN A 88 70.58 -29.88 27.67
CA GLN A 88 71.78 -29.27 28.28
C GLN A 88 71.50 -28.17 29.31
N TYR A 89 70.34 -27.49 29.23
CA TYR A 89 69.94 -26.41 30.13
C TYR A 89 68.71 -26.75 30.99
N SER A 90 67.72 -27.47 30.43
CA SER A 90 66.46 -27.80 31.11
C SER A 90 65.92 -29.14 30.64
N THR A 91 65.22 -29.85 31.52
CA THR A 91 64.52 -31.10 31.23
C THR A 91 63.11 -30.91 30.65
N LYS A 92 62.59 -29.68 30.61
CA LYS A 92 61.26 -29.38 30.08
C LYS A 92 61.24 -29.55 28.55
N VAL A 93 60.32 -30.36 28.03
CA VAL A 93 60.14 -30.56 26.58
C VAL A 93 59.50 -29.32 25.94
N LYS A 94 60.28 -28.59 25.12
CA LYS A 94 59.80 -27.54 24.19
C LYS A 94 60.15 -27.97 22.76
N THR A 95 59.15 -28.15 21.89
CA THR A 95 59.34 -28.72 20.54
C THR A 95 59.29 -27.65 19.46
N LEU A 96 60.34 -27.56 18.64
CA LEU A 96 60.38 -26.79 17.40
C LEU A 96 60.07 -27.69 16.21
N ILE A 97 59.16 -27.27 15.32
CA ILE A 97 58.99 -27.89 13.99
C ILE A 97 59.78 -27.03 13.00
N TRP A 98 60.76 -27.62 12.31
CA TRP A 98 61.56 -26.93 11.31
C TRP A 98 61.33 -27.57 9.94
N LYS A 99 60.61 -26.88 9.06
CA LYS A 99 60.39 -27.33 7.68
C LYS A 99 61.35 -26.61 6.74
N ASP A 100 62.04 -27.35 5.88
CA ASP A 100 62.97 -26.79 4.89
C ASP A 100 63.06 -27.68 3.64
N GLU A 101 62.43 -27.22 2.55
CA GLU A 101 62.29 -28.00 1.31
C GLU A 101 63.58 -28.10 0.47
N ARG A 102 64.69 -27.51 0.94
CA ARG A 102 66.02 -27.66 0.32
C ARG A 102 66.67 -28.99 0.65
N TYR A 103 66.30 -29.62 1.77
CA TYR A 103 66.85 -30.91 2.17
C TYR A 103 66.16 -32.06 1.44
N THR A 104 66.93 -32.70 0.57
CA THR A 104 66.57 -33.95 -0.13
C THR A 104 67.22 -35.19 0.50
N VAL A 105 68.16 -35.01 1.44
CA VAL A 105 68.93 -36.08 2.09
C VAL A 105 68.74 -36.01 3.61
N ALA A 106 68.33 -37.13 4.21
CA ALA A 106 68.02 -37.19 5.65
C ALA A 106 69.25 -37.02 6.55
N THR A 107 70.44 -37.42 6.11
CA THR A 107 71.69 -37.29 6.88
C THR A 107 72.10 -35.83 7.08
N SER A 108 72.11 -35.03 6.01
CA SER A 108 72.40 -33.59 6.11
C SER A 108 71.36 -32.85 6.94
N LEU A 109 70.08 -33.24 6.82
CA LEU A 109 69.00 -32.71 7.66
C LEU A 109 69.20 -33.07 9.15
N LEU A 110 69.76 -34.24 9.45
CA LEU A 110 70.08 -34.69 10.80
C LEU A 110 71.28 -33.94 11.40
N GLU A 111 72.34 -33.75 10.62
CA GLU A 111 73.54 -33.01 11.02
C GLU A 111 73.19 -31.55 11.36
N ASP A 112 72.54 -30.84 10.44
CA ASP A 112 72.14 -29.44 10.65
C ASP A 112 71.10 -29.29 11.77
N ALA A 113 70.14 -30.21 11.89
CA ALA A 113 69.18 -30.19 13.00
C ALA A 113 69.86 -30.43 14.35
N THR A 114 70.96 -31.19 14.40
CA THR A 114 71.74 -31.42 15.62
C THR A 114 72.49 -30.16 16.04
N ILE A 115 73.17 -29.49 15.10
CA ILE A 115 73.85 -28.22 15.33
C ILE A 115 72.84 -27.16 15.81
N LYS A 116 71.75 -27.00 15.07
CA LYS A 116 70.69 -26.02 15.36
C LYS A 116 70.00 -26.26 16.70
N LEU A 117 69.74 -27.51 17.06
CA LEU A 117 69.22 -27.84 18.40
C LEU A 117 70.23 -27.54 19.50
N ASN A 118 71.53 -27.75 19.27
CA ASN A 118 72.57 -27.47 20.25
C ASN A 118 72.73 -25.96 20.54
N GLU A 119 72.42 -25.08 19.59
CA GLU A 119 72.33 -23.64 19.85
C GLU A 119 71.03 -23.27 20.56
N LEU A 120 69.89 -23.81 20.11
CA LEU A 120 68.56 -23.44 20.59
C LEU A 120 68.15 -24.07 21.94
N SER A 121 68.86 -25.09 22.45
CA SER A 121 68.47 -25.82 23.68
C SER A 121 68.92 -25.19 25.00
N LYS A 122 69.40 -23.95 24.95
CA LYS A 122 69.71 -23.07 26.08
C LYS A 122 69.19 -21.66 25.79
N PRO A 123 68.79 -20.86 26.79
CA PRO A 123 68.43 -19.47 26.60
C PRO A 123 69.56 -18.70 25.93
N ARG A 124 69.22 -17.77 25.05
CA ARG A 124 70.18 -16.82 24.52
C ARG A 124 70.46 -15.77 25.58
N VAL A 125 71.74 -15.58 25.87
CA VAL A 125 72.21 -14.54 26.79
C VAL A 125 73.20 -13.66 26.05
N ALA A 126 73.01 -12.34 26.15
CA ALA A 126 73.86 -11.34 25.52
C ALA A 126 74.17 -10.18 26.49
N TYR A 127 75.45 -9.84 26.57
CA TYR A 127 75.99 -8.78 27.40
C TYR A 127 76.64 -7.70 26.55
N LYS A 128 76.44 -6.44 26.93
CA LYS A 128 77.25 -5.34 26.44
C LYS A 128 78.29 -5.02 27.51
N VAL A 129 79.57 -4.99 27.13
CA VAL A 129 80.69 -4.81 28.04
C VAL A 129 81.57 -3.64 27.62
N ASP A 130 81.91 -2.78 28.57
CA ASP A 130 82.89 -1.71 28.37
C ASP A 130 84.26 -2.22 28.82
N ILE A 131 85.21 -2.33 27.88
CA ILE A 131 86.46 -3.06 28.05
C ILE A 131 87.68 -2.16 27.84
N ILE A 132 88.67 -2.29 28.71
CA ILE A 132 89.99 -1.69 28.53
C ILE A 132 90.84 -2.63 27.68
N ASP A 133 91.23 -2.22 26.47
CA ASP A 133 92.08 -3.02 25.58
C ASP A 133 93.56 -3.00 26.03
N LEU A 134 93.84 -3.77 27.09
CA LEU A 134 95.20 -3.92 27.64
C LEU A 134 96.20 -4.49 26.62
N ALA A 135 95.74 -5.25 25.63
CA ALA A 135 96.59 -5.83 24.59
C ALA A 135 97.12 -4.79 23.60
N LYS A 136 96.33 -3.76 23.29
CA LYS A 136 96.79 -2.59 22.52
C LYS A 136 97.56 -1.58 23.36
N LEU A 137 97.14 -1.35 24.60
CA LEU A 137 97.81 -0.41 25.51
C LEU A 137 99.21 -0.87 25.93
N ASN A 138 99.45 -2.18 26.06
CA ASN A 138 100.76 -2.70 26.46
C ASN A 138 101.04 -4.10 25.89
N ILE A 139 102.15 -4.21 25.15
CA ILE A 139 102.59 -5.43 24.45
C ILE A 139 102.75 -6.66 25.36
N LYS A 140 102.96 -6.49 26.68
CA LYS A 140 102.99 -7.56 27.68
C LYS A 140 101.70 -8.39 27.70
N TYR A 141 100.55 -7.76 27.46
CA TYR A 141 99.24 -8.42 27.50
C TYR A 141 98.81 -8.98 26.14
N LYS A 142 99.50 -8.65 25.05
CA LYS A 142 99.12 -9.03 23.68
C LYS A 142 98.98 -10.54 23.45
N ASN A 143 99.76 -11.36 24.16
CA ASN A 143 99.69 -12.82 24.01
C ASN A 143 98.61 -13.49 24.89
N ILE A 144 97.85 -12.72 25.69
CA ILE A 144 96.91 -13.24 26.71
C ILE A 144 95.53 -12.59 26.59
N LEU A 145 95.49 -11.28 26.35
CA LEU A 145 94.26 -10.46 26.36
C LEU A 145 93.89 -9.89 24.99
N ASP A 146 94.59 -10.28 23.91
CA ASP A 146 94.23 -9.89 22.55
C ASP A 146 92.92 -10.57 22.11
N TYR A 147 91.96 -9.78 21.67
CA TYR A 147 90.64 -10.24 21.26
C TYR A 147 90.25 -9.72 19.88
N SER A 148 89.46 -10.50 19.16
CA SER A 148 88.96 -10.18 17.82
C SER A 148 87.51 -10.64 17.66
N LEU A 149 86.84 -10.13 16.62
CA LEU A 149 85.45 -10.49 16.33
C LEU A 149 85.34 -12.01 16.10
N GLY A 150 84.47 -12.67 16.88
CA GLY A 150 84.29 -14.12 16.92
C GLY A 150 85.15 -14.84 17.97
N ASP A 151 86.08 -14.19 18.66
CA ASP A 151 86.85 -14.87 19.72
C ASP A 151 85.96 -15.27 20.91
N THR A 152 86.34 -16.35 21.58
CA THR A 152 85.71 -16.79 22.84
C THR A 152 86.49 -16.22 24.01
N ILE A 153 85.79 -15.53 24.92
CA ILE A 153 86.36 -14.97 26.15
C ILE A 153 85.69 -15.59 27.38
N TYR A 154 86.41 -15.60 28.50
CA TYR A 154 85.84 -15.89 29.81
C TYR A 154 85.30 -14.59 30.41
N LEU A 155 83.98 -14.48 30.54
CA LEU A 155 83.35 -13.36 31.23
C LEU A 155 83.26 -13.69 32.71
N VAL A 156 83.83 -12.82 33.56
CA VAL A 156 83.86 -12.98 35.02
C VAL A 156 83.38 -11.69 35.67
N SER A 157 82.17 -11.71 36.21
CA SER A 157 81.62 -10.63 37.04
C SER A 157 81.27 -11.20 38.40
N LYS A 158 81.93 -10.71 39.45
CA LYS A 158 81.64 -11.11 40.84
C LYS A 158 80.32 -10.52 41.28
N GLU A 159 80.04 -9.27 40.90
CA GLU A 159 78.82 -8.54 41.29
C GLU A 159 77.56 -9.23 40.76
N ASN A 160 77.61 -9.71 39.51
CA ASN A 160 76.47 -10.38 38.87
C ASN A 160 76.48 -11.92 39.01
N GLY A 161 77.50 -12.50 39.67
CA GLY A 161 77.66 -13.96 39.80
C GLY A 161 77.96 -14.70 38.49
N ILE A 162 78.44 -14.01 37.46
CA ILE A 162 78.67 -14.54 36.11
C ILE A 162 80.08 -15.12 36.01
N ARG A 163 80.21 -16.38 35.58
CA ARG A 163 81.49 -17.02 35.27
C ARG A 163 81.35 -18.04 34.14
N GLU A 164 81.37 -17.57 32.90
CA GLU A 164 81.07 -18.39 31.73
C GLU A 164 81.83 -17.95 30.47
N LYS A 165 81.80 -18.80 29.44
CA LYS A 165 82.41 -18.49 28.15
C LYS A 165 81.41 -17.79 27.24
N GLN A 166 81.80 -16.63 26.71
CA GLN A 166 80.98 -15.82 25.82
C GLN A 166 81.75 -15.51 24.51
N ARG A 167 81.03 -15.39 23.39
CA ARG A 167 81.62 -15.11 22.06
C ARG A 167 81.48 -13.63 21.75
N ILE A 168 82.54 -12.98 21.25
CA ILE A 168 82.47 -11.57 20.85
C ILE A 168 81.73 -11.46 19.51
N VAL A 169 80.51 -10.89 19.54
CA VAL A 169 79.63 -10.72 18.37
C VAL A 169 79.63 -9.30 17.79
N LYS A 170 80.11 -8.31 18.56
CA LYS A 170 80.32 -6.93 18.09
C LYS A 170 81.51 -6.32 18.82
N ILE A 171 82.30 -5.51 18.13
CA ILE A 171 83.35 -4.68 18.71
C ILE A 171 83.11 -3.25 18.23
N LYS A 172 83.12 -2.30 19.16
CA LYS A 172 83.29 -0.87 18.86
C LYS A 172 84.63 -0.45 19.42
N GLU A 173 85.55 -0.17 18.51
CA GLU A 173 86.91 0.25 18.81
C GLU A 173 87.06 1.77 18.68
N TYR A 174 87.84 2.37 19.58
CA TYR A 174 88.31 3.75 19.48
C TYR A 174 89.83 3.68 19.29
N PRO A 175 90.35 3.86 18.05
CA PRO A 175 91.76 3.59 17.75
C PRO A 175 92.77 4.38 18.61
N ASP A 176 92.44 5.64 18.93
CA ASP A 176 93.27 6.53 19.73
C ASP A 176 93.00 6.44 21.25
N GLU A 177 91.91 5.79 21.65
CA GLU A 177 91.48 5.63 23.05
C GLU A 177 91.07 4.16 23.35
N PRO A 178 91.98 3.16 23.26
CA PRO A 178 91.63 1.74 23.36
C PRO A 178 91.04 1.33 24.72
N GLU A 179 91.26 2.13 25.75
CA GLU A 179 90.59 2.01 27.05
C GLU A 179 89.08 2.28 26.99
N ARG A 180 88.57 2.91 25.92
CA ARG A 180 87.14 3.20 25.72
C ARG A 180 86.39 2.13 24.92
N ASN A 181 87.07 1.08 24.46
CA ASN A 181 86.46 0.02 23.66
C ASN A 181 85.23 -0.60 24.34
N THR A 182 84.27 -1.03 23.53
CA THR A 182 83.07 -1.72 24.00
C THR A 182 82.80 -2.93 23.13
N CYS A 183 82.54 -4.09 23.74
CA CYS A 183 82.18 -5.31 23.02
C CYS A 183 80.73 -5.70 23.33
N GLU A 184 80.11 -6.42 22.41
CA GLU A 184 78.93 -7.21 22.68
C GLU A 184 79.37 -8.68 22.70
N VAL A 185 79.08 -9.38 23.78
CA VAL A 185 79.45 -10.78 23.98
C VAL A 185 78.21 -11.62 24.26
N ALA A 186 78.04 -12.71 23.51
CA ALA A 186 76.82 -13.52 23.54
C ALA A 186 77.11 -15.01 23.34
N ASN A 187 76.16 -15.86 23.74
CA ASN A 187 76.29 -17.31 23.63
C ASN A 187 75.82 -17.86 22.26
N THR A 188 75.63 -16.97 21.28
CA THR A 188 75.16 -17.19 19.90
C THR A 188 75.98 -16.33 18.92
N ILE A 189 75.83 -16.54 17.61
CA ILE A 189 76.56 -15.82 16.54
C ILE A 189 75.90 -14.51 16.06
N LEU A 190 74.73 -14.18 16.60
CA LEU A 190 73.95 -13.00 16.23
C LEU A 190 74.21 -11.88 17.24
N ASN A 191 74.30 -10.64 16.76
CA ASN A 191 74.31 -9.45 17.63
C ASN A 191 72.86 -9.01 17.95
N PHE A 192 72.69 -7.94 18.72
CA PHE A 192 71.41 -7.39 19.15
C PHE A 192 70.56 -6.82 18.00
N GLU A 193 71.18 -6.13 17.03
CA GLU A 193 70.50 -5.52 15.87
C GLU A 193 69.94 -6.60 14.94
N ASP A 194 70.65 -7.71 14.77
CA ASP A 194 70.19 -8.88 14.01
C ASP A 194 68.84 -9.42 14.57
N ILE A 195 68.64 -9.39 15.90
CA ILE A 195 67.42 -9.86 16.58
C ILE A 195 66.23 -8.95 16.29
N GLN A 196 66.43 -7.63 16.46
CA GLN A 196 65.37 -6.65 16.28
C GLN A 196 64.86 -6.68 14.84
N LYS A 197 65.77 -6.87 13.88
CA LYS A 197 65.40 -7.08 12.48
C LYS A 197 64.60 -8.37 12.28
N GLU A 198 64.99 -9.51 12.87
CA GLU A 198 64.23 -10.77 12.76
C GLU A 198 62.81 -10.67 13.30
N TYR A 199 62.61 -9.96 14.41
CA TYR A 199 61.29 -9.73 14.96
C TYR A 199 60.43 -8.87 14.00
N GLN A 200 61.01 -7.79 13.44
CA GLN A 200 60.30 -6.92 12.51
C GLN A 200 59.97 -7.64 11.18
N ASP A 201 60.93 -8.37 10.59
CA ASP A 201 60.74 -9.15 9.36
C ASP A 201 59.56 -10.14 9.50
N ALA A 202 59.40 -10.75 10.69
CA ALA A 202 58.31 -11.66 11.00
C ALA A 202 56.95 -10.94 11.14
N VAL A 203 56.90 -9.80 11.85
CA VAL A 203 55.70 -8.96 12.00
C VAL A 203 55.22 -8.45 10.65
N ASP A 204 56.13 -7.93 9.82
CA ASP A 204 55.81 -7.41 8.49
C ASP A 204 55.27 -8.52 7.57
N THR A 205 55.82 -9.74 7.66
CA THR A 205 55.32 -10.88 6.88
C THR A 205 53.87 -11.25 7.25
N VAL A 206 53.52 -11.21 8.54
CA VAL A 206 52.14 -11.48 9.00
C VAL A 206 51.19 -10.37 8.58
N ASN A 207 51.56 -9.11 8.81
CA ASN A 207 50.74 -7.94 8.45
C ASN A 207 50.44 -7.85 6.95
N ASN A 208 51.31 -8.39 6.09
CA ASN A 208 51.07 -8.45 4.63
C ASN A 208 50.01 -9.50 4.22
N ILE A 209 49.67 -10.48 5.06
CA ILE A 209 48.72 -11.56 4.75
C ILE A 209 47.44 -11.54 5.59
N THR A 210 47.46 -10.92 6.77
CA THR A 210 46.28 -10.76 7.65
C THR A 210 45.66 -9.37 7.54
N SER A 211 44.34 -9.30 7.68
CA SER A 211 43.60 -8.07 7.94
C SER A 211 43.46 -7.82 9.46
N ASP A 212 43.13 -6.59 9.86
CA ASP A 212 42.99 -6.15 11.27
C ASP A 212 42.00 -6.99 12.11
N ASN A 213 41.08 -7.70 11.46
CA ASN A 213 40.08 -8.59 12.07
C ASN A 213 40.61 -10.04 12.28
N GLY A 214 41.87 -10.33 11.98
CA GLY A 214 42.47 -11.66 12.07
C GLY A 214 42.13 -12.63 10.93
N THR A 215 41.45 -12.19 9.87
CA THR A 215 41.23 -13.02 8.67
C THR A 215 42.31 -12.80 7.62
N VAL A 216 42.42 -13.70 6.64
CA VAL A 216 43.28 -13.49 5.46
C VAL A 216 42.78 -12.28 4.67
N SER A 217 43.69 -11.45 4.16
CA SER A 217 43.32 -10.25 3.39
C SER A 217 42.84 -10.59 1.97
N GLU A 218 41.89 -9.80 1.45
CA GLU A 218 41.34 -10.01 0.10
C GLU A 218 42.43 -9.97 -0.98
N ASN A 219 43.42 -9.08 -0.83
CA ASN A 219 44.59 -8.97 -1.70
C ASN A 219 45.47 -10.24 -1.71
N ALA A 220 45.50 -11.01 -0.63
CA ALA A 220 46.22 -12.29 -0.57
C ALA A 220 45.46 -13.41 -1.31
N ILE A 221 44.12 -13.35 -1.35
CA ILE A 221 43.26 -14.33 -2.04
C ILE A 221 43.18 -14.02 -3.54
N ALA A 222 43.05 -12.74 -3.91
CA ALA A 222 42.80 -12.29 -5.29
C ALA A 222 43.87 -12.70 -6.32
N LYS A 223 45.08 -13.07 -5.88
CA LYS A 223 46.17 -13.53 -6.75
C LYS A 223 46.30 -15.05 -6.87
N ALA A 224 45.52 -15.84 -6.13
CA ALA A 224 45.88 -17.22 -5.82
C ALA A 224 44.92 -18.31 -6.33
N VAL A 225 43.73 -17.96 -6.86
CA VAL A 225 42.64 -18.93 -7.06
C VAL A 225 42.06 -18.88 -8.48
N GLU A 226 42.67 -19.62 -9.41
CA GLU A 226 42.06 -19.93 -10.72
C GLU A 226 40.94 -20.98 -10.61
N LYS A 227 40.98 -21.83 -9.58
CA LYS A 227 40.00 -22.90 -9.33
C LYS A 227 39.79 -23.13 -7.84
N LEU A 228 38.55 -23.02 -7.39
CA LEU A 228 38.13 -23.34 -6.03
C LEU A 228 37.25 -24.59 -6.03
N THR A 229 37.72 -25.68 -5.41
CA THR A 229 36.91 -26.88 -5.14
C THR A 229 36.53 -26.88 -3.67
N ILE A 230 35.23 -26.83 -3.37
CA ILE A 230 34.68 -26.79 -2.01
C ILE A 230 33.55 -27.82 -1.88
N ASN A 231 33.59 -28.63 -0.81
CA ASN A 231 32.59 -29.68 -0.59
C ASN A 231 31.25 -29.14 -0.08
N LYS A 232 31.27 -28.02 0.65
CA LYS A 232 30.10 -27.31 1.17
C LYS A 232 30.46 -25.83 1.32
N VAL A 233 29.51 -24.96 1.01
CA VAL A 233 29.55 -23.53 1.37
C VAL A 233 28.26 -23.16 2.08
N GLU A 234 28.37 -22.38 3.14
CA GLU A 234 27.26 -21.70 3.80
C GLU A 234 27.53 -20.20 3.65
N MET A 235 26.61 -19.47 3.01
CA MET A 235 26.81 -18.06 2.68
C MET A 235 25.47 -17.31 2.63
N ASN A 236 25.46 -16.06 3.07
CA ASN A 236 24.24 -15.23 3.10
C ASN A 236 23.80 -14.76 1.70
N LYS A 237 24.73 -14.63 0.75
CA LYS A 237 24.46 -14.16 -0.61
C LYS A 237 25.44 -14.79 -1.59
N PHE A 238 24.93 -15.61 -2.52
CA PHE A 238 25.67 -16.04 -3.70
C PHE A 238 25.46 -15.04 -4.85
N THR A 239 26.48 -14.82 -5.67
CA THR A 239 26.40 -13.98 -6.88
C THR A 239 27.37 -14.55 -7.90
N ALA A 240 26.88 -14.84 -9.09
CA ALA A 240 27.64 -15.43 -10.19
C ALA A 240 27.20 -14.79 -11.52
N LEU A 241 28.13 -14.73 -12.49
CA LEU A 241 27.83 -14.30 -13.85
C LEU A 241 27.14 -15.42 -14.65
N GLU A 242 27.59 -16.67 -14.43
CA GLU A 242 27.05 -17.89 -15.02
C GLU A 242 27.18 -19.01 -13.97
N GLY A 243 26.25 -19.97 -13.98
CA GLY A 243 26.32 -21.11 -13.06
C GLY A 243 25.31 -22.20 -13.38
N THR A 244 25.76 -23.45 -13.37
CA THR A 244 24.92 -24.65 -13.52
C THR A 244 24.66 -25.27 -12.15
N VAL A 245 23.39 -25.46 -11.80
CA VAL A 245 22.95 -26.07 -10.54
C VAL A 245 22.13 -27.33 -10.84
N GLY A 246 22.40 -28.42 -10.12
CA GLY A 246 21.67 -29.69 -10.31
C GLY A 246 20.29 -29.70 -9.65
N SER A 247 20.14 -29.02 -8.52
CA SER A 247 18.88 -28.77 -7.83
C SER A 247 18.96 -27.42 -7.12
N LEU A 248 17.87 -26.66 -7.12
CA LEU A 248 17.78 -25.33 -6.54
C LEU A 248 16.41 -25.14 -5.88
N THR A 249 16.40 -25.09 -4.55
CA THR A 249 15.22 -24.72 -3.76
C THR A 249 15.31 -23.25 -3.38
N VAL A 250 14.34 -22.44 -3.78
CA VAL A 250 14.27 -21.00 -3.47
C VAL A 250 12.86 -20.60 -3.04
N ASN A 251 12.77 -19.68 -2.08
CA ASN A 251 11.48 -19.13 -1.61
C ASN A 251 10.87 -18.15 -2.63
N LYS A 252 11.71 -17.53 -3.46
CA LYS A 252 11.30 -16.59 -4.52
C LYS A 252 12.31 -16.67 -5.66
N LEU A 253 11.81 -16.94 -6.86
CA LEU A 253 12.57 -16.81 -8.11
C LEU A 253 12.18 -15.49 -8.78
N ASN A 254 13.18 -14.70 -9.21
CA ASN A 254 12.98 -13.51 -10.03
C ASN A 254 13.92 -13.59 -11.22
N VAL A 255 13.37 -13.69 -12.43
CA VAL A 255 14.10 -13.94 -13.68
C VAL A 255 13.35 -13.27 -14.83
N ASP A 256 14.09 -12.74 -15.81
CA ASP A 256 13.49 -12.07 -16.98
C ASP A 256 12.90 -13.08 -17.98
N VAL A 257 13.54 -14.25 -18.12
CA VAL A 257 13.11 -15.35 -19.01
C VAL A 257 13.34 -16.68 -18.30
N ALA A 258 12.31 -17.54 -18.30
CA ALA A 258 12.38 -18.90 -17.76
C ALA A 258 11.88 -19.92 -18.78
N ASN A 259 12.74 -20.84 -19.21
CA ASN A 259 12.37 -21.95 -20.07
C ASN A 259 12.09 -23.19 -19.21
N ILE A 260 10.82 -23.44 -18.92
CA ILE A 260 10.39 -24.51 -18.00
C ILE A 260 9.67 -25.61 -18.79
N LYS A 261 10.20 -26.85 -18.73
CA LYS A 261 9.62 -28.01 -19.43
C LYS A 261 8.39 -28.60 -18.73
N PHE A 262 8.35 -28.51 -17.41
CA PHE A 262 7.25 -28.97 -16.56
C PHE A 262 7.18 -28.07 -15.33
N ALA A 263 5.98 -27.61 -14.98
CA ALA A 263 5.73 -26.81 -13.79
C ALA A 263 4.42 -27.26 -13.13
N GLU A 264 4.45 -27.42 -11.82
CA GLU A 264 3.27 -27.53 -10.97
C GLU A 264 3.08 -26.17 -10.29
N ILE A 265 1.89 -25.56 -10.45
CA ILE A 265 1.65 -24.17 -10.07
C ILE A 265 0.25 -24.06 -9.43
N ASP A 266 0.20 -23.82 -8.12
CA ASP A 266 -1.05 -23.61 -7.37
C ASP A 266 -1.85 -22.39 -7.86
N THR A 267 -1.16 -21.32 -8.27
CA THR A 267 -1.78 -20.09 -8.75
C THR A 267 -0.88 -19.37 -9.75
N ALA A 268 -1.33 -19.28 -11.00
CA ALA A 268 -0.66 -18.53 -12.06
C ALA A 268 -1.36 -17.19 -12.30
N ILE A 269 -0.63 -16.08 -12.14
CA ILE A 269 -1.09 -14.73 -12.48
C ILE A 269 -0.23 -14.23 -13.65
N ALA A 270 -0.84 -14.05 -14.82
CA ALA A 270 -0.14 -13.62 -16.03
C ALA A 270 -0.97 -12.61 -16.83
N LYS A 271 -0.32 -11.62 -17.43
CA LYS A 271 -0.96 -10.62 -18.29
C LYS A 271 -1.46 -11.20 -19.62
N LYS A 272 -0.80 -12.26 -20.10
CA LYS A 272 -1.14 -13.01 -21.31
C LYS A 272 -0.76 -14.47 -21.09
N ILE A 273 -1.63 -15.38 -21.51
CA ILE A 273 -1.37 -16.82 -21.56
C ILE A 273 -1.65 -17.26 -22.99
N GLU A 274 -0.72 -17.99 -23.59
CA GLU A 274 -0.91 -18.71 -24.85
C GLU A 274 -0.78 -20.20 -24.55
N VAL A 275 -1.80 -20.98 -24.93
CA VAL A 275 -1.87 -22.43 -24.71
C VAL A 275 -2.40 -23.09 -25.98
N THR A 276 -1.79 -24.19 -26.39
CA THR A 276 -2.27 -25.01 -27.52
C THR A 276 -3.55 -25.74 -27.14
N ASP A 277 -3.55 -26.36 -25.96
CA ASP A 277 -4.66 -27.12 -25.40
C ASP A 277 -4.87 -26.70 -23.93
N LEU A 278 -6.12 -26.50 -23.52
CA LEU A 278 -6.50 -26.16 -22.15
C LEU A 278 -7.51 -27.18 -21.61
N THR A 279 -7.07 -28.00 -20.66
CA THR A 279 -7.95 -28.88 -19.88
C THR A 279 -8.19 -28.24 -18.51
N ALA A 280 -9.37 -27.67 -18.31
CA ALA A 280 -9.78 -27.07 -17.04
C ALA A 280 -11.19 -27.55 -16.65
N GLY A 281 -11.42 -27.85 -15.37
CA GLY A 281 -12.74 -28.24 -14.88
C GLY A 281 -13.74 -27.07 -14.91
N ASN A 282 -13.28 -25.88 -14.52
CA ASN A 282 -14.05 -24.65 -14.52
C ASN A 282 -13.21 -23.53 -15.14
N ILE A 283 -13.83 -22.66 -15.94
CA ILE A 283 -13.23 -21.44 -16.47
C ILE A 283 -14.20 -20.29 -16.17
N LYS A 284 -13.70 -19.18 -15.62
CA LYS A 284 -14.47 -17.96 -15.37
C LYS A 284 -13.81 -16.81 -16.13
N PHE A 285 -14.58 -16.12 -16.95
CA PHE A 285 -14.18 -14.86 -17.60
C PHE A 285 -14.91 -13.70 -16.91
N GLU A 286 -14.23 -12.58 -16.69
CA GLU A 286 -14.88 -11.33 -16.23
C GLU A 286 -15.35 -10.49 -17.42
N VAL A 287 -14.51 -10.35 -18.43
CA VAL A 287 -14.81 -9.74 -19.74
C VAL A 287 -14.14 -10.57 -20.83
N ALA A 288 -14.85 -10.82 -21.92
CA ALA A 288 -14.33 -11.53 -23.10
C ALA A 288 -14.45 -10.63 -24.34
N GLU A 289 -13.44 -9.81 -24.58
CA GLU A 289 -13.36 -8.91 -25.73
C GLU A 289 -12.30 -9.43 -26.74
N GLY A 290 -12.76 -9.96 -27.87
CA GLY A 290 -11.86 -10.40 -28.94
C GLY A 290 -12.47 -11.40 -29.93
N GLY A 291 -12.82 -10.93 -31.13
CA GLY A 291 -12.98 -11.75 -32.33
C GLY A 291 -14.16 -12.73 -32.32
N THR A 292 -13.97 -13.93 -31.76
CA THR A 292 -14.99 -14.99 -31.75
C THR A 292 -14.66 -16.01 -30.65
N LEU A 293 -15.41 -16.00 -29.54
CA LEU A 293 -15.45 -17.17 -28.66
C LEU A 293 -16.30 -18.24 -29.35
N ASN A 294 -15.66 -19.20 -30.03
CA ASN A 294 -16.39 -20.23 -30.75
C ASN A 294 -17.00 -21.26 -29.77
N LEU A 295 -18.20 -20.93 -29.29
CA LEU A 295 -19.00 -21.76 -28.39
C LEU A 295 -19.64 -22.97 -29.08
N GLN A 296 -19.43 -23.20 -30.39
CA GLN A 296 -20.18 -24.21 -31.13
C GLN A 296 -19.92 -25.64 -30.64
N THR A 297 -18.73 -25.91 -30.09
CA THR A 297 -18.36 -27.18 -29.45
C THR A 297 -18.93 -27.35 -28.04
N LEU A 298 -19.30 -26.25 -27.37
CA LEU A 298 -20.03 -26.27 -26.09
C LEU A 298 -21.53 -26.45 -26.38
N LEU A 299 -22.09 -25.64 -27.28
CA LEU A 299 -23.50 -25.69 -27.67
C LEU A 299 -23.91 -27.05 -28.25
N SER A 300 -23.06 -27.71 -29.03
CA SER A 300 -23.38 -29.04 -29.57
C SER A 300 -23.57 -30.08 -28.47
N LYS A 301 -22.71 -30.12 -27.45
CA LYS A 301 -22.87 -31.02 -26.29
C LYS A 301 -24.06 -30.66 -25.40
N PHE A 302 -24.38 -29.37 -25.24
CA PHE A 302 -25.54 -28.90 -24.47
C PHE A 302 -26.88 -29.22 -25.15
N ILE A 303 -26.93 -29.28 -26.49
CA ILE A 303 -28.16 -29.49 -27.26
C ILE A 303 -28.42 -30.97 -27.57
N THR A 304 -27.39 -31.82 -27.69
CA THR A 304 -27.56 -33.24 -28.10
C THR A 304 -27.44 -34.26 -26.95
N GLY A 305 -27.46 -33.83 -25.68
CA GLY A 305 -27.40 -34.70 -24.51
C GLY A 305 -28.74 -34.83 -23.79
N GLU A 306 -29.07 -36.02 -23.29
CA GLU A 306 -30.36 -36.38 -22.65
C GLU A 306 -30.57 -35.78 -21.24
N SER A 307 -30.15 -34.54 -21.02
CA SER A 307 -30.33 -33.83 -19.74
C SER A 307 -30.47 -32.35 -20.00
N GLY A 308 -31.70 -31.84 -19.82
CA GLY A 308 -32.09 -30.48 -20.21
C GLY A 308 -31.26 -29.39 -19.52
N GLN A 309 -30.27 -28.87 -20.24
CA GLN A 309 -29.47 -27.72 -19.80
C GLN A 309 -30.01 -26.46 -20.51
N PHE A 310 -30.71 -25.64 -19.74
CA PHE A 310 -31.25 -24.37 -20.22
C PHE A 310 -30.13 -23.36 -20.44
N LEU A 311 -30.08 -22.75 -21.62
CA LEU A 311 -29.26 -21.57 -21.87
C LEU A 311 -29.91 -20.37 -21.18
N ASN A 312 -29.57 -20.14 -19.91
CA ASN A 312 -30.12 -19.05 -19.10
C ASN A 312 -29.44 -17.71 -19.48
N ILE A 313 -30.11 -16.93 -20.34
CA ILE A 313 -29.63 -15.64 -20.81
C ILE A 313 -30.17 -14.53 -19.89
N THR A 314 -29.33 -14.03 -18.98
CA THR A 314 -29.76 -13.15 -17.88
C THR A 314 -29.34 -11.68 -18.00
N SER A 315 -28.60 -11.28 -19.03
CA SER A 315 -28.22 -9.88 -19.23
C SER A 315 -29.32 -9.09 -19.94
N SER A 316 -29.60 -7.86 -19.48
CA SER A 316 -30.73 -7.04 -19.94
C SER A 316 -30.72 -6.64 -21.42
N ASN A 317 -29.59 -6.84 -22.12
CA ASN A 317 -29.34 -6.33 -23.47
C ASN A 317 -28.77 -7.42 -24.41
N VAL A 318 -29.38 -8.61 -24.49
CA VAL A 318 -29.00 -9.59 -25.51
C VAL A 318 -29.72 -9.32 -26.83
N VAL A 319 -28.93 -9.17 -27.89
CA VAL A 319 -29.41 -9.08 -29.27
C VAL A 319 -29.38 -10.48 -29.87
N ILE A 320 -30.54 -11.02 -30.21
CA ILE A 320 -30.68 -12.27 -30.97
C ILE A 320 -31.16 -11.88 -32.36
N ASP A 321 -30.27 -12.00 -33.36
CA ASP A 321 -30.54 -11.55 -34.73
C ASP A 321 -31.64 -12.38 -35.41
N ASN A 322 -31.68 -13.69 -35.14
CA ASN A 322 -32.73 -14.60 -35.61
C ASN A 322 -32.99 -15.71 -34.59
N ALA A 323 -34.27 -15.96 -34.24
CA ALA A 323 -34.69 -17.06 -33.38
C ALA A 323 -36.04 -17.64 -33.80
N VAL A 324 -36.17 -18.97 -33.80
CA VAL A 324 -37.45 -19.67 -33.93
C VAL A 324 -37.99 -19.92 -32.53
N ILE A 325 -38.87 -19.04 -32.05
CA ILE A 325 -39.51 -19.15 -30.73
C ILE A 325 -40.91 -19.70 -30.92
N LYS A 326 -41.19 -20.87 -30.31
CA LYS A 326 -42.52 -21.50 -30.38
C LYS A 326 -43.50 -20.88 -29.37
N ASP A 327 -43.06 -20.74 -28.12
CA ASP A 327 -43.82 -20.19 -27.02
C ASP A 327 -42.90 -19.23 -26.25
N ALA A 328 -43.27 -17.95 -26.15
CA ALA A 328 -42.43 -16.88 -25.59
C ALA A 328 -43.03 -16.31 -24.31
N MET A 329 -42.25 -16.27 -23.22
CA MET A 329 -42.60 -15.51 -22.01
C MET A 329 -42.00 -14.11 -22.10
N ILE A 330 -42.79 -13.15 -22.60
CA ILE A 330 -42.38 -11.76 -22.79
C ILE A 330 -43.15 -10.88 -21.81
N ASP A 331 -42.43 -10.10 -20.99
CA ASP A 331 -43.02 -9.16 -20.02
C ASP A 331 -43.68 -7.97 -20.74
N THR A 332 -42.97 -7.33 -21.66
CA THR A 332 -43.50 -6.26 -22.53
C THR A 332 -42.96 -6.33 -23.95
N VAL A 333 -43.80 -5.97 -24.94
CA VAL A 333 -43.41 -5.86 -26.35
C VAL A 333 -43.94 -4.56 -26.94
N SER A 334 -43.07 -3.82 -27.66
CA SER A 334 -43.48 -2.60 -28.38
C SER A 334 -44.27 -2.99 -29.63
N LEU A 335 -45.50 -2.47 -29.79
CA LEU A 335 -46.39 -2.84 -30.91
C LEU A 335 -45.79 -2.57 -32.30
N ASN A 336 -44.92 -1.56 -32.44
CA ASN A 336 -44.20 -1.28 -33.69
C ASN A 336 -43.13 -2.34 -34.07
N LYS A 337 -42.83 -3.29 -33.18
CA LYS A 337 -41.96 -4.45 -33.46
C LYS A 337 -42.74 -5.72 -33.80
N VAL A 338 -44.08 -5.66 -33.80
CA VAL A 338 -44.94 -6.82 -34.07
C VAL A 338 -45.47 -6.75 -35.51
N LEU A 339 -44.80 -7.47 -36.41
CA LEU A 339 -45.31 -7.74 -37.77
C LEU A 339 -46.34 -8.88 -37.73
N ALA A 340 -47.50 -8.63 -37.12
CA ALA A 340 -48.60 -9.58 -37.11
C ALA A 340 -49.35 -9.62 -38.45
N GLY A 341 -49.86 -10.81 -38.81
CA GLY A 341 -50.91 -10.96 -39.83
C GLY A 341 -52.27 -10.60 -39.21
N ASP A 342 -53.00 -11.62 -38.74
CA ASP A 342 -54.28 -11.41 -38.05
C ASP A 342 -54.11 -11.32 -36.53
N ILE A 343 -54.68 -10.29 -35.91
CA ILE A 343 -54.77 -10.15 -34.43
C ILE A 343 -56.16 -10.59 -33.99
N SER A 344 -56.24 -11.71 -33.27
CA SER A 344 -57.53 -12.25 -32.80
C SER A 344 -58.07 -11.51 -31.57
N THR A 345 -59.17 -10.78 -31.73
CA THR A 345 -59.91 -10.12 -30.65
C THR A 345 -60.51 -11.09 -29.62
N ASN A 346 -60.60 -12.38 -29.93
CA ASN A 346 -60.93 -13.43 -28.97
C ASN A 346 -59.78 -13.75 -27.99
N ARG A 347 -58.54 -13.41 -28.36
CA ARG A 347 -57.33 -13.61 -27.53
C ARG A 347 -56.82 -12.31 -26.92
N PHE A 348 -57.07 -11.18 -27.56
CA PHE A 348 -56.63 -9.86 -27.12
C PHE A 348 -57.82 -8.92 -26.89
N ARG A 349 -57.87 -8.30 -25.72
CA ARG A 349 -58.79 -7.21 -25.39
C ARG A 349 -58.15 -5.88 -25.79
N ILE A 350 -58.70 -5.23 -26.81
CA ILE A 350 -58.23 -3.90 -27.24
C ILE A 350 -59.04 -2.86 -26.48
N VAL A 351 -58.37 -1.97 -25.75
CA VAL A 351 -59.01 -0.86 -25.03
C VAL A 351 -58.23 0.43 -25.22
N SER A 352 -58.92 1.58 -25.12
CA SER A 352 -58.25 2.86 -24.89
C SER A 352 -57.90 3.02 -23.40
N ASP A 353 -56.85 3.77 -23.09
CA ASP A 353 -56.35 3.94 -21.71
C ASP A 353 -57.41 4.51 -20.74
N ASN A 354 -58.34 5.31 -21.28
CA ASN A 354 -59.47 5.89 -20.54
C ASN A 354 -60.73 5.00 -20.49
N GLY A 355 -60.66 3.77 -21.00
CA GLY A 355 -61.80 2.82 -21.07
C GLY A 355 -62.91 3.19 -22.06
N GLY A 356 -62.77 4.30 -22.80
CA GLY A 356 -63.76 4.82 -23.74
C GLY A 356 -63.97 4.01 -25.02
N ILE A 357 -63.08 3.08 -25.34
CA ILE A 357 -63.23 2.08 -26.41
C ILE A 357 -62.87 0.71 -25.86
N GLU A 358 -63.64 -0.31 -26.20
CA GLU A 358 -63.39 -1.72 -25.89
C GLU A 358 -63.76 -2.61 -27.07
N ILE A 359 -62.87 -3.50 -27.48
CA ILE A 359 -63.11 -4.55 -28.48
C ILE A 359 -62.70 -5.88 -27.87
N VAL A 360 -63.65 -6.80 -27.73
CA VAL A 360 -63.46 -8.15 -27.20
C VAL A 360 -64.31 -9.11 -28.01
N GLY A 361 -63.66 -10.14 -28.56
CA GLY A 361 -64.29 -11.09 -29.48
C GLY A 361 -65.00 -10.40 -30.64
N ALA A 362 -66.29 -10.70 -30.81
CA ALA A 362 -67.15 -10.12 -31.84
C ALA A 362 -67.86 -8.82 -31.41
N THR A 363 -67.62 -8.30 -30.20
CA THR A 363 -68.30 -7.12 -29.65
C THR A 363 -67.38 -5.89 -29.64
N GLN A 364 -67.90 -4.74 -30.06
CA GLN A 364 -67.24 -3.44 -29.95
C GLN A 364 -68.11 -2.50 -29.11
N GLN A 365 -67.52 -1.78 -28.17
CA GLN A 365 -68.19 -0.80 -27.32
C GLN A 365 -67.44 0.52 -27.28
N PHE A 366 -68.18 1.62 -27.32
CA PHE A 366 -67.70 2.97 -27.04
C PHE A 366 -68.39 3.45 -25.77
N LYS A 367 -67.62 3.98 -24.83
CA LYS A 367 -68.08 4.35 -23.49
C LYS A 367 -67.76 5.82 -23.21
N ASP A 368 -68.60 6.46 -22.40
CA ASP A 368 -68.30 7.80 -21.90
C ASP A 368 -67.32 7.78 -20.71
N ARG A 369 -66.99 8.97 -20.20
CA ARG A 369 -66.08 9.16 -19.05
C ARG A 369 -66.56 8.48 -17.76
N ASN A 370 -67.83 8.10 -17.68
CA ASN A 370 -68.43 7.39 -16.55
C ASN A 370 -68.52 5.87 -16.81
N ASN A 371 -67.78 5.35 -17.81
CA ASN A 371 -67.74 3.95 -18.24
C ASN A 371 -69.11 3.40 -18.72
N LYS A 372 -70.05 4.29 -19.08
CA LYS A 372 -71.35 3.90 -19.62
C LYS A 372 -71.24 3.63 -21.11
N VAL A 373 -71.73 2.49 -21.57
CA VAL A 373 -71.77 2.18 -23.01
C VAL A 373 -72.69 3.15 -23.72
N ARG A 374 -72.14 3.91 -24.67
CA ARG A 374 -72.83 4.88 -25.53
C ARG A 374 -73.06 4.34 -26.92
N ILE A 375 -72.16 3.50 -27.43
CA ILE A 375 -72.37 2.74 -28.66
C ILE A 375 -71.97 1.29 -28.39
N GLN A 376 -72.78 0.34 -28.83
CA GLN A 376 -72.41 -1.07 -28.94
C GLN A 376 -72.61 -1.53 -30.38
N MET A 377 -71.68 -2.34 -30.88
CA MET A 377 -71.77 -2.99 -32.18
C MET A 377 -71.32 -4.45 -32.07
N GLY A 378 -71.81 -5.29 -32.98
CA GLY A 378 -71.42 -6.68 -33.06
C GLY A 378 -72.28 -7.57 -32.15
N GLN A 379 -71.69 -8.64 -31.63
CA GLN A 379 -72.44 -9.67 -30.90
C GLN A 379 -72.88 -9.20 -29.51
N ASP A 380 -74.14 -9.43 -29.15
CA ASP A 380 -74.70 -9.17 -27.83
C ASP A 380 -74.74 -10.41 -26.91
N ASN A 381 -75.21 -10.21 -25.68
CA ASN A 381 -75.32 -11.26 -24.66
C ASN A 381 -76.30 -12.40 -25.03
N GLN A 382 -77.07 -12.27 -26.11
CA GLN A 382 -77.96 -13.30 -26.64
C GLN A 382 -77.39 -13.97 -27.90
N GLY A 383 -76.19 -13.56 -28.33
CA GLY A 383 -75.51 -14.07 -29.52
C GLY A 383 -75.90 -13.36 -30.82
N ASN A 384 -76.78 -12.36 -30.79
CA ASN A 384 -77.26 -11.64 -31.96
C ASN A 384 -76.32 -10.49 -32.34
N PHE A 385 -76.16 -10.23 -33.64
CA PHE A 385 -75.40 -9.08 -34.12
C PHE A 385 -76.30 -7.85 -34.16
N ASN A 386 -75.92 -6.79 -33.44
CA ASN A 386 -76.69 -5.56 -33.38
C ASN A 386 -75.79 -4.30 -33.48
N PHE A 387 -76.47 -3.16 -33.65
CA PHE A 387 -75.94 -1.82 -33.46
C PHE A 387 -76.87 -1.12 -32.47
N ILE A 388 -76.33 -0.51 -31.41
CA ILE A 388 -77.10 0.21 -30.39
C ILE A 388 -76.40 1.53 -30.07
N LEU A 389 -77.07 2.65 -30.29
CA LEU A 389 -76.72 3.97 -29.75
C LEU A 389 -77.50 4.20 -28.44
N ARG A 390 -76.86 4.72 -27.39
CA ARG A 390 -77.43 4.88 -26.05
C ARG A 390 -77.30 6.32 -25.50
N GLY A 391 -78.26 6.68 -24.65
CA GLY A 391 -78.32 7.96 -23.94
C GLY A 391 -77.23 8.12 -22.89
N GLU A 392 -77.13 9.32 -22.30
CA GLU A 392 -76.16 9.63 -21.24
C GLU A 392 -76.40 8.85 -19.93
N ASP A 393 -77.59 8.25 -19.80
CA ASP A 393 -77.88 7.30 -18.73
C ASP A 393 -77.11 5.96 -18.90
N GLY A 394 -76.69 5.60 -20.13
CA GLY A 394 -76.04 4.33 -20.47
C GLY A 394 -77.00 3.17 -20.70
N THR A 395 -78.30 3.39 -20.53
CA THR A 395 -79.33 2.34 -20.48
C THR A 395 -80.45 2.57 -21.48
N THR A 396 -80.87 3.82 -21.69
CA THR A 396 -81.81 4.20 -22.75
C THR A 396 -81.18 3.93 -24.11
N THR A 397 -81.81 3.06 -24.89
CA THR A 397 -81.55 2.96 -26.33
C THR A 397 -82.09 4.19 -27.05
N LEU A 398 -81.26 4.84 -27.86
CA LEU A 398 -81.62 5.94 -28.76
C LEU A 398 -81.84 5.42 -30.19
N ILE A 399 -80.98 4.52 -30.65
CA ILE A 399 -81.11 3.85 -31.95
C ILE A 399 -80.75 2.38 -31.76
N ASP A 400 -81.56 1.48 -32.31
CA ASP A 400 -81.20 0.07 -32.48
C ASP A 400 -81.59 -0.41 -33.89
N HIS A 401 -81.48 -1.72 -34.12
CA HIS A 401 -81.86 -2.38 -35.37
C HIS A 401 -83.33 -2.17 -35.82
N THR A 402 -84.20 -1.65 -34.95
CA THR A 402 -85.60 -1.30 -35.27
C THR A 402 -85.83 0.21 -35.46
N GLY A 403 -84.76 1.03 -35.37
CA GLY A 403 -84.80 2.47 -35.68
C GLY A 403 -84.62 3.40 -34.49
N ILE A 404 -84.97 4.67 -34.71
CA ILE A 404 -84.84 5.79 -33.75
C ILE A 404 -85.92 5.68 -32.67
N LYS A 405 -85.55 5.86 -31.41
CA LYS A 405 -86.44 5.83 -30.24
C LYS A 405 -86.84 7.23 -29.81
N GLU A 406 -87.97 7.34 -29.11
CA GLU A 406 -88.51 8.59 -28.54
C GLU A 406 -87.43 9.50 -27.90
N LYS A 407 -86.65 8.94 -26.96
CA LYS A 407 -85.60 9.67 -26.23
C LYS A 407 -84.38 10.08 -27.06
N ALA A 408 -84.28 9.66 -28.32
CA ALA A 408 -83.22 10.08 -29.24
C ALA A 408 -83.45 11.47 -29.85
N ILE A 409 -84.67 11.99 -29.76
CA ILE A 409 -85.07 13.29 -30.29
C ILE A 409 -85.19 14.26 -29.10
N THR A 410 -84.05 14.69 -28.57
CA THR A 410 -83.98 15.67 -27.47
C THR A 410 -84.20 17.10 -27.96
N ASP A 411 -84.63 17.98 -27.05
CA ASP A 411 -84.86 19.42 -27.28
C ASP A 411 -85.76 19.78 -28.48
N GLY A 412 -86.75 18.94 -28.78
CA GLY A 412 -87.75 19.21 -29.83
C GLY A 412 -87.17 19.36 -31.24
N LEU A 413 -85.93 18.89 -31.47
CA LEU A 413 -85.15 19.19 -32.67
C LEU A 413 -85.60 18.39 -33.90
N ILE A 414 -86.79 18.68 -34.40
CA ILE A 414 -87.26 18.27 -35.71
C ILE A 414 -87.07 19.45 -36.67
N LYS A 415 -86.07 19.36 -37.56
CA LYS A 415 -85.84 20.36 -38.61
C LYS A 415 -86.85 20.14 -39.74
N GLU A 416 -87.28 21.21 -40.42
CA GLU A 416 -88.26 21.16 -41.53
C GLU A 416 -87.95 20.02 -42.52
N LYS A 417 -86.73 19.96 -43.06
CA LYS A 417 -86.26 18.91 -43.98
C LYS A 417 -86.14 17.48 -43.41
N MET A 418 -86.42 17.28 -42.12
CA MET A 418 -86.54 15.95 -41.49
C MET A 418 -87.98 15.44 -41.48
N VAL A 419 -88.93 16.29 -41.92
CA VAL A 419 -90.34 15.99 -42.09
C VAL A 419 -90.62 16.03 -43.59
N ALA A 420 -91.18 14.95 -44.15
CA ALA A 420 -91.61 14.96 -45.54
C ALA A 420 -92.89 15.82 -45.72
N ASP A 421 -93.11 16.35 -46.91
CA ASP A 421 -94.31 17.13 -47.24
C ASP A 421 -95.59 16.39 -46.80
N ASN A 422 -96.47 17.09 -46.09
CA ASN A 422 -97.72 16.57 -45.51
C ASN A 422 -97.57 15.48 -44.42
N ALA A 423 -96.38 15.22 -43.87
CA ALA A 423 -96.19 14.13 -42.90
C ALA A 423 -96.80 14.39 -41.50
N ILE A 424 -97.07 15.65 -41.12
CA ILE A 424 -97.72 16.01 -39.84
C ILE A 424 -99.23 16.16 -40.06
N GLY A 425 -99.96 15.06 -39.86
CA GLY A 425 -101.42 15.02 -39.90
C GLY A 425 -102.08 15.37 -38.56
N LYS A 426 -103.42 15.51 -38.58
CA LYS A 426 -104.26 15.91 -37.42
C LYS A 426 -103.96 15.18 -36.11
N ASP A 427 -103.62 13.89 -36.17
CA ASP A 427 -103.41 13.02 -34.99
C ASP A 427 -102.00 13.14 -34.39
N LYS A 428 -101.14 14.01 -34.97
CA LYS A 428 -99.75 14.24 -34.54
C LYS A 428 -99.53 15.65 -33.93
N ILE A 429 -100.57 16.45 -33.77
CA ILE A 429 -100.50 17.84 -33.30
C ILE A 429 -101.05 17.96 -31.87
N ASN A 430 -100.27 18.53 -30.95
CA ASN A 430 -100.75 18.96 -29.63
C ASN A 430 -101.28 20.40 -29.72
N TYR A 431 -102.59 20.54 -29.90
CA TYR A 431 -103.24 21.85 -30.06
C TYR A 431 -103.10 22.76 -28.84
N THR A 432 -103.10 22.23 -27.62
CA THR A 432 -103.05 23.05 -26.39
C THR A 432 -101.73 23.82 -26.28
N SER A 433 -100.59 23.13 -26.40
CA SER A 433 -99.27 23.79 -26.33
C SER A 433 -99.03 24.76 -27.49
N LEU A 434 -99.58 24.49 -28.68
CA LEU A 434 -99.50 25.39 -29.82
C LEU A 434 -100.20 26.74 -29.53
N ILE A 435 -101.41 26.70 -28.96
CA ILE A 435 -102.17 27.92 -28.64
C ILE A 435 -101.53 28.70 -27.48
N THR A 436 -100.98 28.02 -26.46
CA THR A 436 -100.24 28.70 -25.38
C THR A 436 -99.01 29.43 -25.92
N GLY A 437 -98.18 28.77 -26.74
CA GLY A 437 -96.97 29.38 -27.29
C GLY A 437 -97.24 30.64 -28.12
N LEU A 438 -98.33 30.66 -28.90
CA LEU A 438 -98.75 31.83 -29.67
C LEU A 438 -99.01 33.09 -28.83
N ASN A 439 -99.28 32.95 -27.52
CA ASN A 439 -99.61 34.08 -26.64
C ASN A 439 -98.41 34.59 -25.82
N GLU A 440 -97.25 33.92 -25.86
CA GLU A 440 -96.08 34.24 -25.01
C GLU A 440 -95.04 35.17 -25.67
N GLY A 441 -95.23 35.57 -26.93
CA GLY A 441 -94.25 36.40 -27.64
C GLY A 441 -94.84 37.35 -28.70
N ASP A 442 -94.03 38.32 -29.13
CA ASP A 442 -94.37 39.28 -30.20
C ASP A 442 -94.28 38.62 -31.59
N TYR A 443 -95.26 37.77 -31.91
CA TYR A 443 -95.47 37.26 -33.26
C TYR A 443 -96.07 38.35 -34.17
N GLU A 444 -95.73 38.35 -35.46
CA GLU A 444 -96.36 39.25 -36.44
C GLU A 444 -97.88 39.03 -36.49
N LEU A 445 -98.64 39.96 -35.90
CA LEU A 445 -100.09 40.11 -35.95
C LEU A 445 -100.87 38.79 -36.12
N ILE A 446 -101.19 38.11 -35.01
CA ILE A 446 -102.23 37.08 -35.01
C ILE A 446 -103.53 37.73 -35.48
N LYS A 447 -103.94 37.46 -36.73
CA LYS A 447 -105.19 37.93 -37.34
C LYS A 447 -106.40 37.17 -36.79
N SER A 448 -106.60 37.25 -35.47
CA SER A 448 -107.84 36.84 -34.81
C SER A 448 -108.90 37.95 -34.94
N SER A 449 -110.17 37.55 -34.99
CA SER A 449 -111.31 38.48 -35.02
C SER A 449 -111.96 38.73 -33.64
N LYS A 450 -111.54 38.03 -32.57
CA LYS A 450 -111.96 38.25 -31.15
C LYS A 450 -110.88 37.80 -30.15
N VAL A 451 -110.84 38.41 -28.96
CA VAL A 451 -109.91 38.11 -27.83
C VAL A 451 -110.65 38.33 -26.48
N GLU A 452 -110.24 37.64 -25.41
CA GLU A 452 -110.83 37.64 -24.06
C GLU A 452 -109.73 37.84 -22.99
N LEU A 453 -110.02 38.45 -21.83
CA LEU A 453 -109.04 38.89 -20.81
C LEU A 453 -109.47 38.50 -19.38
N ASP A 454 -108.51 38.10 -18.54
CA ASP A 454 -108.73 37.58 -17.18
C ASP A 454 -108.50 38.65 -16.08
N GLU A 455 -109.53 38.90 -15.25
CA GLU A 455 -109.48 39.83 -14.12
C GLU A 455 -108.67 39.31 -12.91
N THR A 456 -108.27 38.03 -12.92
CA THR A 456 -107.43 37.41 -11.89
C THR A 456 -105.95 37.28 -12.27
N GLY A 457 -105.50 37.81 -13.41
CA GLY A 457 -104.11 37.66 -13.86
C GLY A 457 -103.55 38.74 -14.79
N GLN A 458 -102.95 39.80 -14.20
CA GLN A 458 -102.04 40.74 -14.88
C GLN A 458 -101.00 41.31 -13.90
N SER A 459 -99.93 42.00 -14.32
CA SER A 459 -98.74 41.56 -15.10
C SER A 459 -97.78 42.76 -15.26
N LEU A 460 -96.49 42.52 -15.58
CA LEU A 460 -95.46 43.52 -15.98
C LEU A 460 -95.24 44.78 -15.12
N ASN A 461 -95.87 44.87 -13.95
CA ASN A 461 -95.87 46.06 -13.11
C ASN A 461 -94.72 46.05 -12.08
N ILE A 462 -93.80 47.00 -12.21
CA ILE A 462 -93.25 47.78 -11.08
C ILE A 462 -92.63 46.89 -9.98
N ALA A 463 -91.54 46.14 -10.23
CA ALA A 463 -90.33 46.54 -10.95
C ALA A 463 -89.68 47.86 -10.45
N PHE A 464 -89.89 48.26 -9.18
CA PHE A 464 -89.42 49.57 -8.68
C PHE A 464 -88.83 49.65 -7.25
N ASN A 465 -88.99 48.65 -6.36
CA ASN A 465 -88.89 48.91 -4.91
C ASN A 465 -87.55 48.68 -4.17
N GLU A 466 -86.58 47.87 -4.63
CA GLU A 466 -85.60 47.25 -3.68
C GLU A 466 -84.08 47.53 -3.87
N LEU A 467 -83.66 48.49 -4.70
CA LEU A 467 -82.23 48.68 -5.05
C LEU A 467 -81.33 49.38 -3.97
N LYS A 468 -81.44 49.05 -2.66
CA LYS A 468 -80.70 49.74 -1.57
C LYS A 468 -80.13 48.84 -0.43
N THR A 469 -78.78 48.85 -0.30
CA THR A 469 -77.89 48.79 0.93
C THR A 469 -77.43 47.47 1.61
N ASN A 470 -76.10 47.16 1.64
CA ASN A 470 -75.16 47.08 2.83
C ASN A 470 -73.79 46.31 2.66
N ILE A 471 -72.73 46.66 3.45
CA ILE A 471 -71.30 46.14 3.44
C ILE A 471 -70.59 46.28 4.86
N ASN A 472 -69.55 45.47 5.20
CA ASN A 472 -68.89 45.26 6.55
C ASN A 472 -67.46 45.92 6.82
N TYR A 473 -66.79 45.61 7.98
CA TYR A 473 -65.57 46.24 8.61
C TYR A 473 -64.31 45.32 8.78
N ASP A 474 -63.12 45.88 9.14
CA ASP A 474 -61.78 45.20 9.34
C ASP A 474 -60.84 45.87 10.42
N VAL A 475 -59.80 45.19 10.97
CA VAL A 475 -58.96 45.62 12.15
C VAL A 475 -57.44 45.29 12.04
N GLU A 476 -56.55 46.20 12.49
CA GLU A 476 -55.06 46.13 12.44
C GLU A 476 -54.40 46.52 13.80
N ILE A 477 -53.18 46.03 14.12
CA ILE A 477 -52.46 46.29 15.41
C ILE A 477 -50.99 46.70 15.19
N ILE A 478 -50.51 47.73 15.91
CA ILE A 478 -49.15 48.30 15.82
C ILE A 478 -48.45 48.25 17.19
N SER A 479 -47.13 48.01 17.22
CA SER A 479 -46.27 48.02 18.43
C SER A 479 -45.23 49.14 18.36
N VAL A 480 -45.09 49.93 19.43
CA VAL A 480 -44.26 51.15 19.45
C VAL A 480 -42.76 50.88 19.63
N ASN A 481 -42.38 50.02 20.59
CA ASN A 481 -40.96 49.66 20.85
C ASN A 481 -40.60 48.29 20.26
N GLY A 482 -41.33 47.86 19.22
CA GLY A 482 -41.17 46.54 18.61
C GLY A 482 -41.62 45.39 19.52
N ASN A 483 -41.25 44.16 19.13
CA ASN A 483 -41.84 42.92 19.65
C ASN A 483 -40.85 42.03 20.44
N ILE A 484 -39.68 42.56 20.82
CA ILE A 484 -38.62 41.83 21.53
C ILE A 484 -37.96 42.76 22.55
N PHE A 485 -38.06 42.44 23.85
CA PHE A 485 -37.37 43.17 24.91
C PHE A 485 -35.85 42.91 24.88
N LYS A 486 -35.07 43.94 25.17
CA LYS A 486 -33.59 43.93 25.11
C LYS A 486 -33.01 44.68 26.30
N ASN A 487 -31.70 44.56 26.52
CA ASN A 487 -31.07 45.09 27.72
C ASN A 487 -31.12 46.64 27.74
N GLY A 488 -32.02 47.20 28.56
CA GLY A 488 -32.35 48.63 28.61
C GLY A 488 -33.80 48.97 28.21
N GLU A 489 -34.45 48.13 27.39
CA GLU A 489 -35.84 48.29 26.94
C GLU A 489 -36.69 47.11 27.42
N ILE A 490 -37.44 47.33 28.51
CA ILE A 490 -38.21 46.31 29.22
C ILE A 490 -39.74 46.52 29.15
N SER A 491 -40.20 47.38 28.25
CA SER A 491 -41.63 47.57 27.94
C SER A 491 -41.88 48.11 26.52
N THR A 492 -43.06 47.81 25.98
CA THR A 492 -43.59 48.31 24.70
C THR A 492 -45.07 48.67 24.85
N LYS A 493 -45.63 49.40 23.89
CA LYS A 493 -47.07 49.70 23.83
C LYS A 493 -47.66 49.19 22.51
N LEU A 494 -48.83 48.55 22.59
CA LEU A 494 -49.62 48.10 21.44
C LEU A 494 -50.82 49.02 21.24
N ILE A 495 -51.18 49.31 19.98
CA ILE A 495 -52.27 50.22 19.58
C ILE A 495 -53.09 49.53 18.47
N ALA A 496 -54.42 49.62 18.50
CA ALA A 496 -55.31 49.04 17.48
C ALA A 496 -55.92 50.10 16.54
N ILE A 497 -56.16 49.70 15.28
CA ILE A 497 -56.70 50.52 14.19
C ILE A 497 -57.86 49.78 13.50
N VAL A 498 -58.93 50.46 13.07
CA VAL A 498 -60.16 49.86 12.52
C VAL A 498 -60.60 50.57 11.23
N ARG A 499 -61.01 49.81 10.20
CA ARG A 499 -61.41 50.36 8.89
C ARG A 499 -62.81 49.91 8.43
N LYS A 500 -63.52 50.80 7.72
CA LYS A 500 -64.74 50.49 6.94
C LYS A 500 -64.45 50.63 5.46
N GLY A 501 -64.27 49.52 4.76
CA GLY A 501 -63.85 49.53 3.35
C GLY A 501 -62.45 50.15 3.17
N LYS A 502 -62.38 51.47 2.96
CA LYS A 502 -61.12 52.23 2.82
C LYS A 502 -60.92 53.34 3.86
N GLU A 503 -61.93 53.66 4.66
CA GLU A 503 -61.83 54.72 5.68
C GLU A 503 -61.36 54.15 7.01
N ASP A 504 -60.40 54.83 7.64
CA ASP A 504 -60.02 54.59 9.03
C ASP A 504 -61.05 55.26 9.95
N ILE A 505 -61.64 54.47 10.85
CA ILE A 505 -62.72 54.90 11.74
C ILE A 505 -62.37 54.70 13.21
N THR A 506 -61.10 54.41 13.52
CA THR A 506 -60.61 54.02 14.86
C THR A 506 -61.07 54.96 15.97
N ASP A 507 -61.00 56.28 15.73
CA ASP A 507 -61.38 57.29 16.72
C ASP A 507 -62.90 57.39 16.94
N THR A 508 -63.70 57.00 15.95
CA THR A 508 -65.17 57.02 16.02
C THR A 508 -65.77 55.86 16.82
N ILE A 509 -65.00 54.79 17.05
CA ILE A 509 -65.42 53.62 17.80
C ILE A 509 -65.11 53.82 19.29
N ASP A 510 -66.07 53.50 20.16
CA ASP A 510 -65.91 53.55 21.62
C ASP A 510 -64.78 52.61 22.08
N ALA A 511 -63.88 53.10 22.94
CA ALA A 511 -62.77 52.33 23.52
C ALA A 511 -63.24 51.10 24.31
N ASN A 512 -64.49 51.07 24.80
CA ASN A 512 -65.10 49.91 25.44
C ASN A 512 -65.31 48.71 24.50
N ARG A 513 -65.32 48.94 23.18
CA ARG A 513 -65.52 47.89 22.16
C ARG A 513 -64.24 47.16 21.77
N PHE A 514 -63.07 47.68 22.16
CA PHE A 514 -61.75 47.11 21.86
C PHE A 514 -61.38 46.08 22.94
N ARG A 515 -61.53 44.78 22.65
CA ARG A 515 -61.15 43.72 23.59
C ARG A 515 -59.74 43.23 23.30
N TRP A 516 -58.83 43.41 24.24
CA TRP A 516 -57.45 42.90 24.14
C TRP A 516 -57.32 41.52 24.79
N THR A 517 -56.55 40.63 24.14
CA THR A 517 -56.26 39.29 24.67
C THR A 517 -54.79 38.92 24.51
N ARG A 518 -54.18 38.47 25.61
CA ARG A 518 -52.87 37.81 25.69
C ARG A 518 -53.05 36.30 25.66
N VAL A 519 -52.13 35.62 24.97
CA VAL A 519 -51.96 34.17 24.96
C VAL A 519 -50.47 33.86 25.09
N SER A 520 -50.09 33.09 26.10
CA SER A 520 -48.71 32.75 26.45
C SER A 520 -48.60 31.29 26.91
N ASN A 521 -47.47 30.90 27.51
CA ASN A 521 -47.31 29.62 28.18
C ASN A 521 -47.79 29.62 29.66
N ASP A 522 -48.23 30.77 30.19
CA ASP A 522 -48.86 30.91 31.50
C ASP A 522 -50.36 31.21 31.33
N SER A 523 -51.14 30.14 31.16
CA SER A 523 -52.59 30.25 30.94
C SER A 523 -53.35 30.81 32.14
N ALA A 524 -52.82 30.67 33.37
CA ALA A 524 -53.42 31.27 34.56
C ALA A 524 -53.20 32.78 34.57
N GLY A 525 -51.98 33.23 34.26
CA GLY A 525 -51.66 34.65 34.06
C GLY A 525 -52.43 35.27 32.89
N ASP A 526 -52.64 34.53 31.79
CA ASP A 526 -53.41 35.02 30.64
C ASP A 526 -54.87 35.30 30.98
N VAL A 527 -55.53 34.43 31.75
CA VAL A 527 -56.92 34.69 32.21
C VAL A 527 -57.00 35.94 33.07
N ALA A 528 -56.04 36.14 33.98
CA ALA A 528 -55.96 37.36 34.79
C ALA A 528 -55.72 38.60 33.92
N TRP A 529 -54.81 38.53 32.95
CA TRP A 529 -54.47 39.62 32.04
C TRP A 529 -55.63 39.99 31.12
N ASN A 530 -56.31 39.00 30.55
CA ASN A 530 -57.44 39.18 29.61
C ASN A 530 -58.65 39.81 30.28
N ASN A 531 -58.94 39.42 31.53
CA ASN A 531 -60.00 40.05 32.31
C ASN A 531 -59.66 41.50 32.70
N ALA A 532 -58.38 41.81 32.94
CA ALA A 532 -57.93 43.16 33.26
C ALA A 532 -57.94 44.12 32.05
N HIS A 533 -57.85 43.59 30.82
CA HIS A 533 -57.84 44.37 29.56
C HIS A 533 -59.09 44.15 28.69
N PHE A 534 -60.20 43.76 29.33
CA PHE A 534 -61.50 43.53 28.70
C PHE A 534 -62.23 44.85 28.42
N GLY A 535 -61.75 45.60 27.42
CA GLY A 535 -62.33 46.89 27.03
C GLY A 535 -61.77 48.09 27.80
N GLY A 536 -62.15 49.28 27.35
CA GLY A 536 -61.85 50.55 28.02
C GLY A 536 -60.57 51.24 27.53
N THR A 537 -59.80 50.61 26.64
CA THR A 537 -58.61 51.23 26.03
C THR A 537 -58.35 50.76 24.60
N LYS A 538 -57.93 51.70 23.75
CA LYS A 538 -57.47 51.44 22.36
C LYS A 538 -55.99 51.07 22.28
N GLU A 539 -55.28 51.12 23.42
CA GLU A 539 -53.86 50.82 23.54
C GLU A 539 -53.51 50.15 24.87
N VAL A 540 -52.53 49.25 24.88
CA VAL A 540 -52.09 48.52 26.09
C VAL A 540 -50.57 48.56 26.23
N THR A 541 -50.07 48.69 27.46
CA THR A 541 -48.62 48.69 27.75
C THR A 541 -48.21 47.32 28.25
N ILE A 542 -47.23 46.71 27.59
CA ILE A 542 -46.71 45.38 27.87
C ILE A 542 -45.32 45.51 28.46
N THR A 543 -45.07 44.87 29.60
CA THR A 543 -43.78 44.89 30.32
C THR A 543 -43.11 43.51 30.33
N LYS A 544 -41.88 43.43 30.81
CA LYS A 544 -41.19 42.15 31.07
C LYS A 544 -42.00 41.18 31.95
N ASP A 545 -42.85 41.68 32.85
CA ASP A 545 -43.64 40.85 33.77
C ASP A 545 -44.87 40.26 33.06
N ASP A 546 -45.27 40.83 31.91
CA ASP A 546 -46.30 40.32 31.02
C ASP A 546 -45.79 39.27 30.00
N VAL A 547 -44.46 39.11 29.88
CA VAL A 547 -43.80 38.26 28.87
C VAL A 547 -42.64 37.48 29.49
N ASN A 548 -42.95 36.37 30.16
CA ASN A 548 -41.96 35.49 30.81
C ASN A 548 -40.95 34.90 29.81
N VAL A 549 -41.44 34.37 28.67
CA VAL A 549 -40.60 33.86 27.56
C VAL A 549 -41.14 34.30 26.20
N ARG A 550 -42.45 34.13 25.97
CA ARG A 550 -43.16 34.61 24.77
C ARG A 550 -44.65 34.73 25.07
N ALA A 551 -45.27 35.79 24.55
CA ALA A 551 -46.71 35.97 24.53
C ALA A 551 -47.15 36.55 23.17
N THR A 552 -48.39 36.31 22.79
CA THR A 552 -49.07 36.89 21.62
C THR A 552 -50.22 37.76 22.13
N PHE A 553 -50.45 38.91 21.50
CA PHE A 553 -51.51 39.85 21.86
C PHE A 553 -52.41 40.13 20.64
N ASN A 554 -53.72 40.06 20.83
CA ASN A 554 -54.73 40.34 19.79
C ASN A 554 -55.74 41.40 20.27
N CYS A 555 -56.45 42.01 19.34
CA CYS A 555 -57.54 42.96 19.59
C CYS A 555 -58.72 42.66 18.65
N GLU A 556 -59.94 42.67 19.17
CA GLU A 556 -61.18 42.55 18.39
C GLU A 556 -62.15 43.71 18.68
N ILE A 557 -63.02 44.01 17.72
CA ILE A 557 -64.09 45.01 17.85
C ILE A 557 -65.43 44.29 18.00
N LEU A 558 -66.06 44.46 19.15
CA LEU A 558 -67.41 43.98 19.43
C LEU A 558 -68.44 44.88 18.72
N GLU A 559 -69.60 44.33 18.32
CA GLU A 559 -70.70 45.08 17.68
C GLU A 559 -71.35 46.17 18.57
#